data_AF-A0A224XMJ0-F1
#
_entry.id   AF-A0A224XMJ0-F1
#
_cell.length_a   1.000
_cell.length_b   1.000
_cell.length_c   1.000
_cell.angle_alpha   90.00
_cell.angle_beta   90.00
_cell.angle_gamma   90.00
#
_symmetry.space_group_name_H-M   'P 1'
#
loop_
_entity.id
_entity.type
_entity.pdbx_description
1 polymer ?
#
loop_
_entity_poly.entity_id
_entity_poly.type
_entity_poly.pdbx_seq_one_letter_code
_entity_poly.pdbx_strand_id
1 'polypeptide(L)'
;MIEKVNFPFLVLLISGGHSLLAVAKDIDHFLLLGKTHDDAPGEALDKIARRLKLNNLNGQGSGASNLERMAKEGSPTSFDISEPLLQAKDCHFSFAGIKNSARRTILEEEEKHGCIGDMVLPSVSDICASVQFAVTKHLCRRVQRAMEYCEINALLSQEKKCL
;
A
#
# COMPACT_ATOMS: atom_id res chain seq x y z
N MET A 1 9.12 11.18 -24.57
CA MET A 1 10.50 10.67 -24.66
C MET A 1 10.52 9.35 -23.90
N ILE A 2 10.92 8.23 -24.52
CA ILE A 2 11.01 6.94 -23.82
C ILE A 2 12.47 6.77 -23.39
N GLU A 3 12.74 6.80 -22.10
CA GLU A 3 14.08 6.51 -21.58
C GLU A 3 14.31 5.00 -21.54
N LYS A 4 15.49 4.58 -22.01
CA LYS A 4 15.88 3.16 -22.01
C LYS A 4 16.42 2.79 -20.63
N VAL A 5 15.72 1.91 -19.93
CA VAL A 5 16.21 1.28 -18.71
C VAL A 5 17.02 0.05 -19.10
N ASN A 6 18.35 0.08 -18.93
CA ASN A 6 19.16 -1.12 -19.16
C ASN A 6 19.05 -2.06 -17.97
N PHE A 7 19.09 -3.36 -18.25
CA PHE A 7 19.24 -4.40 -17.24
C PHE A 7 20.59 -4.30 -16.51
N PRO A 8 20.68 -4.82 -15.27
CA PRO A 8 19.56 -5.23 -14.41
C PRO A 8 18.89 -4.02 -13.73
N PHE A 9 17.58 -4.12 -13.43
CA PHE A 9 16.85 -3.10 -12.66
C PHE A 9 15.86 -3.72 -11.67
N LEU A 10 15.60 -2.99 -10.59
CA LEU A 10 14.60 -3.36 -9.58
C LEU A 10 13.20 -3.00 -10.08
N VAL A 11 12.27 -3.92 -9.94
CA VAL A 11 10.88 -3.81 -10.33
C VAL A 11 10.01 -3.83 -9.09
N LEU A 12 9.17 -2.81 -8.94
CA LEU A 12 8.02 -2.82 -8.05
C LEU A 12 6.75 -2.92 -8.92
N LEU A 13 6.10 -4.08 -8.89
CA LEU A 13 4.81 -4.26 -9.57
C LEU A 13 3.71 -4.15 -8.53
N ILE A 14 2.87 -3.13 -8.66
CA ILE A 14 1.69 -2.91 -7.82
C ILE A 14 0.47 -2.68 -8.70
N SER A 15 -0.60 -3.43 -8.43
CA SER A 15 -1.90 -3.28 -9.08
C SER A 15 -3.03 -3.66 -8.11
N GLY A 16 -4.25 -3.74 -8.63
CA GLY A 16 -5.41 -4.26 -7.89
C GLY A 16 -5.26 -5.72 -7.44
N GLY A 17 -4.49 -6.54 -8.17
CA GLY A 17 -4.34 -7.98 -7.89
C GLY A 17 -2.90 -8.48 -7.74
N HIS A 18 -1.90 -7.61 -7.91
CA HIS A 18 -0.49 -7.99 -7.80
C HIS A 18 0.26 -7.01 -6.91
N SER A 19 1.18 -7.56 -6.12
CA SER A 19 2.18 -6.81 -5.38
C SER A 19 3.44 -7.67 -5.30
N LEU A 20 4.49 -7.29 -6.01
CA LEU A 20 5.77 -7.99 -6.00
C LEU A 20 6.97 -7.07 -6.21
N LEU A 21 8.12 -7.56 -5.75
CA LEU A 21 9.45 -7.01 -5.96
C LEU A 21 10.28 -8.04 -6.70
N ALA A 22 10.93 -7.64 -7.79
CA ALA A 22 11.80 -8.51 -8.56
C ALA A 22 12.98 -7.74 -9.15
N VAL A 23 14.10 -8.41 -9.44
CA VAL A 23 15.15 -7.87 -10.29
C VAL A 23 14.95 -8.42 -11.69
N ALA A 24 14.70 -7.54 -12.65
CA ALA A 24 14.74 -7.89 -14.07
C ALA A 24 16.21 -7.93 -14.49
N LYS A 25 16.71 -9.12 -14.87
CA LYS A 25 18.09 -9.34 -15.32
C LYS A 25 18.22 -9.38 -16.84
N ASP A 26 17.15 -9.83 -17.51
CA ASP A 26 16.98 -9.83 -18.96
C ASP A 26 15.47 -9.88 -19.29
N ILE A 27 15.10 -9.96 -20.56
CA ILE A 27 13.72 -9.96 -21.07
C ILE A 27 12.86 -11.07 -20.44
N ASP A 28 13.44 -12.25 -20.22
CA ASP A 28 12.77 -13.45 -19.69
C ASP A 28 13.35 -13.92 -18.34
N HIS A 29 14.35 -13.20 -17.80
CA HIS A 29 15.03 -13.57 -16.58
C HIS A 29 14.71 -12.59 -15.44
N PHE A 30 13.83 -13.04 -14.54
CA PHE A 30 13.44 -12.28 -13.35
C PHE A 30 13.81 -13.03 -12.06
N LEU A 31 14.48 -12.34 -11.14
CA LEU A 31 14.70 -12.82 -9.79
C LEU A 31 13.62 -12.24 -8.87
N LEU A 32 12.67 -13.06 -8.44
CA LEU A 32 11.65 -12.64 -7.47
C LEU A 32 12.27 -12.42 -6.09
N LEU A 33 12.15 -11.21 -5.54
CA LEU A 33 12.61 -10.85 -4.21
C LEU A 33 11.50 -10.96 -3.17
N GLY A 34 10.27 -10.65 -3.55
CA GLY A 34 9.13 -10.63 -2.65
C GLY A 34 7.81 -10.54 -3.39
N LYS A 35 6.74 -10.99 -2.74
CA LYS A 35 5.35 -10.88 -3.18
C LYS A 35 4.43 -10.73 -1.98
N THR A 36 3.21 -10.24 -2.18
CA THR A 36 2.21 -10.25 -1.10
C THR A 36 1.90 -11.67 -0.63
N HIS A 37 1.75 -11.83 0.68
CA HIS A 37 1.25 -13.06 1.31
C HIS A 37 -0.29 -13.14 1.31
N ASP A 38 -0.97 -12.00 1.17
CA ASP A 38 -2.41 -11.88 1.33
C ASP A 38 -3.04 -11.05 0.20
N ASP A 39 -3.70 -9.94 0.53
CA ASP A 39 -4.34 -9.04 -0.43
C ASP A 39 -3.27 -8.26 -1.21
N ALA A 40 -3.60 -7.84 -2.43
CA ALA A 40 -2.87 -6.77 -3.11
C ALA A 40 -3.29 -5.40 -2.52
N PRO A 41 -2.48 -4.33 -2.64
CA PRO A 41 -2.81 -3.04 -2.03
C PRO A 41 -4.11 -2.45 -2.60
N GLY A 42 -4.37 -2.58 -3.91
CA GLY A 42 -5.63 -2.09 -4.48
C GLY A 42 -6.85 -2.83 -3.91
N GLU A 43 -6.78 -4.16 -3.78
CA GLU A 43 -7.83 -4.96 -3.14
C GLU A 43 -8.02 -4.61 -1.66
N ALA A 44 -6.93 -4.39 -0.91
CA ALA A 44 -7.00 -3.98 0.48
C ALA A 44 -7.69 -2.61 0.63
N LEU A 45 -7.32 -1.64 -0.22
CA LEU A 45 -7.94 -0.31 -0.25
C LEU A 45 -9.42 -0.38 -0.65
N ASP A 46 -9.78 -1.21 -1.64
CA ASP A 46 -11.18 -1.43 -2.05
C ASP A 46 -12.02 -2.00 -0.89
N LYS A 47 -11.48 -2.98 -0.14
CA LYS A 47 -12.16 -3.57 1.03
C LYS A 47 -12.36 -2.54 2.15
N ILE A 48 -11.36 -1.69 2.41
CA ILE A 48 -11.44 -0.62 3.41
C ILE A 48 -12.46 0.45 2.98
N ALA A 49 -12.40 0.89 1.72
CA ALA A 49 -13.33 1.85 1.15
C ALA A 49 -14.79 1.38 1.24
N ARG A 50 -15.02 0.08 1.00
CA ARG A 50 -16.33 -0.55 1.18
C ARG A 50 -16.78 -0.51 2.64
N ARG A 51 -15.88 -0.79 3.60
CA ARG A 51 -16.19 -0.73 5.04
C ARG A 51 -16.51 0.68 5.52
N LEU A 52 -15.88 1.68 4.91
CA LEU A 52 -16.14 3.12 5.10
C LEU A 52 -17.37 3.63 4.34
N LYS A 53 -18.04 2.77 3.56
CA LYS A 53 -19.23 3.10 2.77
C LYS A 53 -19.01 4.26 1.79
N LEU A 54 -17.78 4.41 1.27
CA LEU A 54 -17.42 5.54 0.38
C LEU A 54 -18.25 5.58 -0.91
N ASN A 55 -18.82 4.45 -1.32
CA ASN A 55 -19.71 4.39 -2.48
C ASN A 55 -21.01 5.19 -2.27
N ASN A 56 -21.42 5.41 -1.01
CA ASN A 56 -22.61 6.20 -0.68
C ASN A 56 -22.36 7.71 -0.88
N LEU A 57 -21.10 8.14 -0.99
CA LEU A 57 -20.70 9.55 -1.15
C LEU A 57 -20.59 9.98 -2.63
N ASN A 58 -21.42 9.41 -3.51
CA ASN A 58 -21.35 9.63 -4.96
C ASN A 58 -19.95 9.28 -5.55
N GLY A 59 -19.36 8.19 -5.04
CA GLY A 59 -18.08 7.69 -5.55
C GLY A 59 -18.21 7.23 -7.00
N GLN A 60 -17.32 7.70 -7.88
CA GLN A 60 -17.16 7.14 -9.23
C GLN A 60 -15.81 6.41 -9.31
N GLY A 61 -15.80 5.21 -9.88
CA GLY A 61 -14.59 4.38 -9.99
C GLY A 61 -14.48 3.32 -8.89
N SER A 62 -13.27 2.82 -8.65
CA SER A 62 -13.00 1.79 -7.65
C SER A 62 -13.04 2.36 -6.22
N GLY A 63 -13.18 1.48 -5.23
CA GLY A 63 -13.13 1.87 -3.82
C GLY A 63 -11.79 2.50 -3.46
N ALA A 64 -10.68 1.98 -3.98
CA ALA A 64 -9.34 2.52 -3.82
C ALA A 64 -9.22 3.95 -4.36
N SER A 65 -9.83 4.24 -5.51
CA SER A 65 -9.86 5.60 -6.08
C SER A 65 -10.69 6.56 -5.23
N ASN A 66 -11.84 6.10 -4.71
CA ASN A 66 -12.66 6.89 -3.80
C ASN A 66 -11.93 7.16 -2.47
N LEU A 67 -11.21 6.18 -1.93
CA LEU A 67 -10.40 6.31 -0.72
C LEU A 67 -9.27 7.33 -0.94
N GLU A 68 -8.54 7.23 -2.06
CA GLU A 68 -7.51 8.22 -2.42
C GLU A 68 -8.08 9.63 -2.53
N ARG A 69 -9.27 9.79 -3.10
CA ARG A 69 -9.93 11.10 -3.20
C ARG A 69 -10.23 11.68 -1.82
N MET A 70 -10.79 10.88 -0.91
CA MET A 70 -11.10 11.31 0.46
C MET A 70 -9.84 11.55 1.29
N ALA A 71 -8.77 10.80 1.07
CA ALA A 71 -7.50 10.98 1.75
C ALA A 71 -6.89 12.37 1.53
N LYS A 72 -7.18 13.03 0.40
CA LYS A 72 -6.69 14.40 0.13
C LYS A 72 -7.28 15.46 1.06
N GLU A 73 -8.42 15.18 1.68
CA GLU A 73 -9.13 16.10 2.58
C GLU A 73 -8.84 15.79 4.06
N GLY A 74 -8.07 14.74 4.35
CA GLY A 74 -7.76 14.30 5.70
C GLY A 74 -6.31 14.53 6.10
N SER A 75 -6.05 14.34 7.39
CA SER A 75 -4.70 14.35 7.96
C SER A 75 -4.13 12.92 8.03
N PRO A 76 -2.95 12.65 7.42
CA PRO A 76 -2.37 11.30 7.38
C PRO A 76 -1.95 10.78 8.75
N THR A 77 -1.83 11.64 9.76
CA THR A 77 -1.38 11.29 11.11
C THR A 77 -2.50 11.30 12.14
N SER A 78 -3.78 11.42 11.73
CA SER A 78 -4.91 11.43 12.67
C SER A 78 -5.13 10.08 13.36
N PHE A 79 -4.84 8.97 12.67
CA PHE A 79 -4.99 7.62 13.22
C PHE A 79 -3.71 6.80 13.04
N ASP A 80 -3.32 6.06 14.07
CA ASP A 80 -2.21 5.11 13.98
C ASP A 80 -2.67 3.78 13.38
N ILE A 81 -2.34 3.58 12.10
CA ILE A 81 -2.64 2.35 11.38
C ILE A 81 -1.40 1.46 11.41
N SER A 82 -1.48 0.36 12.16
CA SER A 82 -0.35 -0.53 12.43
C SER A 82 0.21 -1.14 11.14
N GLU A 83 1.54 -1.09 11.01
CA GLU A 83 2.25 -1.64 9.87
C GLU A 83 2.61 -3.12 10.08
N PRO A 84 2.35 -4.00 9.10
CA PRO A 84 2.71 -5.41 9.19
C PRO A 84 4.19 -5.65 8.87
N LEU A 85 4.70 -6.85 9.21
CA LEU A 85 6.02 -7.34 8.80
C LEU A 85 7.23 -6.47 9.24
N LEU A 86 7.10 -5.67 10.29
CA LEU A 86 8.20 -4.80 10.78
C LEU A 86 9.48 -5.57 11.13
N GLN A 87 9.34 -6.80 11.62
CA GLN A 87 10.47 -7.66 12.01
C GLN A 87 10.83 -8.69 10.92
N ALA A 88 10.13 -8.72 9.80
CA ALA A 88 10.33 -9.72 8.75
C ALA A 88 11.62 -9.42 7.97
N LYS A 89 12.47 -10.44 7.80
CA LYS A 89 13.77 -10.30 7.13
C LYS A 89 13.70 -10.33 5.60
N ASP A 90 12.59 -10.81 5.05
CA ASP A 90 12.34 -10.92 3.61
C ASP A 90 11.89 -9.57 2.97
N CYS A 91 11.52 -9.61 1.69
CA CYS A 91 10.94 -8.49 0.93
C CYS A 91 9.45 -8.69 0.59
N HIS A 92 8.76 -9.65 1.21
CA HIS A 92 7.33 -9.89 1.00
C HIS A 92 6.44 -8.72 1.43
N PHE A 93 5.21 -8.67 0.93
CA PHE A 93 4.21 -7.70 1.38
C PHE A 93 3.12 -8.39 2.21
N SER A 94 2.38 -7.61 2.98
CA SER A 94 1.16 -7.99 3.65
C SER A 94 0.34 -6.72 3.82
N PHE A 95 -0.93 -6.76 3.46
CA PHE A 95 -1.87 -5.65 3.61
C PHE A 95 -3.04 -6.04 4.52
N ALA A 96 -3.18 -7.32 4.87
CA ALA A 96 -4.17 -7.78 5.85
C ALA A 96 -3.99 -7.11 7.22
N GLY A 97 -2.76 -6.88 7.67
CA GLY A 97 -2.49 -6.16 8.93
C GLY A 97 -3.02 -4.73 8.92
N ILE A 98 -2.77 -3.99 7.84
CA ILE A 98 -3.27 -2.62 7.63
C ILE A 98 -4.80 -2.62 7.60
N LYS A 99 -5.41 -3.54 6.84
CA LYS A 99 -6.86 -3.70 6.75
C LYS A 99 -7.49 -3.98 8.12
N ASN A 100 -6.88 -4.86 8.91
CA ASN A 100 -7.39 -5.20 10.25
C ASN A 100 -7.27 -4.02 11.21
N SER A 101 -6.15 -3.29 11.17
CA SER A 101 -5.98 -2.07 11.97
C SER A 101 -7.00 -0.99 11.58
N ALA A 102 -7.18 -0.74 10.28
CA ALA A 102 -8.17 0.19 9.77
C ALA A 102 -9.59 -0.21 10.19
N ARG A 103 -9.94 -1.50 10.10
CA ARG A 103 -11.26 -2.00 10.54
C ARG A 103 -11.51 -1.72 12.02
N ARG A 104 -10.49 -1.87 12.87
CA ARG A 104 -10.58 -1.58 14.31
C ARG A 104 -10.83 -0.08 14.52
N THR A 105 -10.03 0.79 13.90
CA THR A 105 -10.21 2.25 13.96
C THR A 105 -11.61 2.68 13.51
N ILE A 106 -12.13 2.10 12.43
CA ILE A 106 -13.47 2.39 11.92
C ILE A 106 -14.54 2.02 12.95
N LEU A 107 -14.42 0.85 13.61
CA LEU A 107 -15.38 0.42 14.62
C LEU A 107 -15.37 1.32 15.85
N GLU A 108 -14.19 1.69 16.33
CA GLU A 108 -14.02 2.61 17.47
C GLU A 108 -14.63 3.98 17.19
N GLU A 109 -14.43 4.52 15.98
CA GLU A 109 -15.00 5.81 15.58
C GLU A 109 -16.51 5.72 15.34
N GLU A 110 -17.04 4.60 14.83
CA GLU A 110 -18.48 4.39 14.70
C GLU A 110 -19.16 4.35 16.07
N GLU A 111 -18.56 3.68 17.05
CA GLU A 111 -19.05 3.63 18.42
C GLU A 111 -19.03 5.03 19.07
N LYS A 112 -17.89 5.72 18.99
CA LYS A 112 -17.70 7.07 19.54
C LYS A 112 -18.68 8.09 18.99
N HIS A 113 -19.02 8.01 17.70
CA HIS A 113 -19.94 8.93 17.04
C HIS A 113 -21.39 8.42 16.97
N GLY A 114 -21.69 7.26 17.54
CA GLY A 114 -23.02 6.65 17.49
C GLY A 114 -23.52 6.44 16.05
N CYS A 115 -22.63 6.11 15.12
CA CYS A 115 -22.97 5.92 13.71
C CYS A 115 -23.71 4.60 13.52
N ILE A 116 -24.91 4.66 12.94
CA ILE A 116 -25.79 3.49 12.72
C ILE A 116 -26.03 3.30 11.22
N GLY A 117 -26.17 2.05 10.78
CA GLY A 117 -26.55 1.73 9.41
C GLY A 117 -25.54 2.26 8.39
N ASP A 118 -26.01 3.02 7.41
CA ASP A 118 -25.20 3.55 6.30
C ASP A 118 -24.64 4.96 6.52
N MET A 119 -24.67 5.46 7.77
CA MET A 119 -24.07 6.74 8.11
C MET A 119 -22.57 6.76 7.77
N VAL A 120 -22.14 7.90 7.25
CA VAL A 120 -20.73 8.21 6.95
C VAL A 120 -20.08 8.80 8.19
N LEU A 121 -18.90 8.28 8.53
CA LEU A 121 -18.12 8.78 9.66
C LEU A 121 -17.68 10.23 9.43
N PRO A 122 -17.79 11.11 10.44
CA PRO A 122 -17.21 12.45 10.36
C PRO A 122 -15.69 12.43 10.12
N SER A 123 -15.00 11.42 10.65
CA SER A 123 -13.55 11.21 10.52
C SER A 123 -13.15 10.42 9.26
N VAL A 124 -14.06 10.23 8.29
CA VAL A 124 -13.81 9.40 7.09
C VAL A 124 -12.57 9.83 6.31
N SER A 125 -12.38 11.14 6.08
CA SER A 125 -11.25 11.66 5.31
C SER A 125 -9.92 11.41 6.03
N ASP A 126 -9.90 11.60 7.35
CA ASP A 126 -8.74 11.32 8.20
C ASP A 126 -8.38 9.84 8.23
N ILE A 127 -9.37 8.94 8.35
CA ILE A 127 -9.14 7.50 8.26
C ILE A 127 -8.56 7.13 6.89
N CYS A 128 -9.11 7.69 5.80
CA CYS A 128 -8.61 7.45 4.44
C CYS A 128 -7.15 7.91 4.31
N ALA A 129 -6.82 9.10 4.83
CA ALA A 129 -5.48 9.66 4.81
C ALA A 129 -4.48 8.80 5.60
N SER A 130 -4.83 8.38 6.82
CA SER A 130 -3.99 7.51 7.65
C SER A 130 -3.80 6.12 7.05
N VAL A 131 -4.82 5.55 6.40
CA VAL A 131 -4.69 4.29 5.67
C VAL A 131 -3.77 4.43 4.46
N GLN A 132 -3.95 5.46 3.64
CA GLN A 132 -3.09 5.70 2.47
C GLN A 132 -1.63 5.91 2.90
N PHE A 133 -1.40 6.64 4.00
CA PHE A 133 -0.09 6.84 4.57
C PHE A 133 0.55 5.52 5.02
N ALA A 134 -0.18 4.67 5.75
CA ALA A 134 0.33 3.37 6.20
C ALA A 134 0.65 2.43 5.03
N VAL A 135 -0.20 2.39 3.99
CA VAL A 135 0.07 1.60 2.77
C VAL A 135 1.35 2.10 2.08
N THR A 136 1.48 3.41 1.89
CA THR A 136 2.66 4.01 1.25
C THR A 136 3.93 3.74 2.05
N LYS A 137 3.87 3.92 3.37
CA LYS A 137 4.99 3.68 4.28
C LYS A 137 5.44 2.22 4.25
N HIS A 138 4.49 1.28 4.25
CA HIS A 138 4.77 -0.14 4.09
C HIS A 138 5.47 -0.43 2.76
N LEU A 139 4.93 0.09 1.65
CA LEU A 139 5.53 -0.07 0.32
C LEU A 139 6.97 0.44 0.28
N CYS A 140 7.21 1.67 0.74
CA CYS A 140 8.54 2.29 0.78
C CYS A 140 9.53 1.43 1.59
N ARG A 141 9.13 0.92 2.75
CA ARG A 141 9.99 0.05 3.58
C ARG A 141 10.35 -1.24 2.88
N ARG A 142 9.41 -1.90 2.19
CA ARG A 142 9.69 -3.15 1.49
C ARG A 142 10.57 -2.93 0.26
N VAL A 143 10.36 -1.82 -0.45
CA VAL A 143 11.24 -1.39 -1.56
C VAL A 143 12.65 -1.09 -1.04
N GLN A 144 12.78 -0.34 0.05
CA GLN A 144 14.08 -0.05 0.67
C GLN A 144 14.83 -1.34 1.03
N ARG A 145 14.15 -2.30 1.67
CA ARG A 145 14.74 -3.61 1.97
C ARG A 145 15.22 -4.35 0.71
N ALA A 146 14.46 -4.29 -0.38
CA ALA A 146 14.88 -4.88 -1.64
C ALA A 146 16.09 -4.16 -2.25
N MET A 147 16.17 -2.84 -2.13
CA MET A 147 17.35 -2.06 -2.54
C MET A 147 18.58 -2.46 -1.74
N GLU A 148 18.46 -2.53 -0.40
CA GLU A 148 19.54 -2.98 0.49
C GLU A 148 19.98 -4.42 0.18
N TYR A 149 19.02 -5.32 -0.05
CA TYR A 149 19.31 -6.71 -0.46
C TYR A 149 20.05 -6.75 -1.80
N CYS A 150 19.63 -5.95 -2.77
CA CYS A 150 20.30 -5.87 -4.07
C CYS A 150 21.73 -5.34 -3.96
N GLU A 151 21.96 -4.37 -3.07
CA GLU A 151 23.28 -3.80 -2.83
C GLU A 151 24.23 -4.81 -2.19
N ILE A 152 23.79 -5.49 -1.13
CA ILE A 152 24.59 -6.50 -0.42
C ILE A 152 24.98 -7.66 -1.34
N ASN A 153 24.09 -8.04 -2.27
CA ASN A 153 24.28 -9.18 -3.16
C ASN A 153 24.79 -8.77 -4.56
N ALA A 154 25.16 -7.50 -4.76
CA ALA A 154 25.62 -6.96 -6.05
C ALA A 154 24.70 -7.32 -7.24
N LEU A 155 23.38 -7.26 -7.02
CA LEU A 155 22.37 -7.63 -8.02
C LEU A 155 22.08 -6.52 -9.03
N LEU A 156 22.51 -5.29 -8.74
CA LEU A 156 22.33 -4.11 -9.58
C LEU A 156 23.68 -3.46 -9.87
N SER A 157 23.82 -2.83 -11.04
CA SER A 157 25.05 -2.12 -11.43
C SER A 157 25.27 -0.88 -10.56
N GLN A 158 26.49 -0.69 -10.03
CA GLN A 158 26.82 0.45 -9.16
C GLN A 158 26.83 1.80 -9.87
N GLU A 159 26.98 1.83 -11.19
CA GLU A 159 27.05 3.05 -12.01
C GLU A 159 25.70 3.79 -12.12
N LYS A 160 24.60 3.21 -11.64
CA LYS A 160 23.22 3.68 -11.89
C LYS A 160 22.41 3.96 -10.62
N LYS A 161 23.06 4.48 -9.58
CA LYS A 161 22.33 5.05 -8.44
C LYS A 161 21.87 6.46 -8.82
N CYS A 162 20.57 6.65 -9.05
CA CYS A 162 19.99 8.00 -9.09
C CYS A 162 19.95 8.54 -7.66
N LEU A 163 20.47 9.76 -7.48
CA LEU A 163 20.35 10.55 -6.24
C LEU A 163 18.98 11.22 -6.16
#